data_AF-A0A1G7XFW8-F1
#
_entry.id   AF-A0A1G7XFW8-F1
#
_cell.length_a   1.000
_cell.length_b   1.000
_cell.length_c   1.000
_cell.angle_alpha   90.00
_cell.angle_beta   90.00
_cell.angle_gamma   90.00
#
_symmetry.space_group_name_H-M   'P 1'
#
loop_
_entity.id
_entity.type
_entity.pdbx_description
1 polymer ?
#
loop_
_entity_poly.entity_id
_entity_poly.type
_entity_poly.pdbx_seq_one_letter_code
_entity_poly.pdbx_strand_id
1 'polypeptide(L)'
;MKRASPPNFDQLAFKKALGQFATGVTVITTRTDSGQLIGITASSFNSVSLAPPLVLWSLATRSASMSAFQANSHYVVNVLAASQLDLCKRFATVKGDRFEGVSHAAGDSGMPVLDGALAWFECHNRSRYEEGDHVIFVGEVERCGIREDAAEIAPLVFQNGQFHGLKPL
;
A
#
# COMPACT_ATOMS: atom_id res chain seq x y z
N MET A 1 -20.11 -26.59 -9.97
CA MET A 1 -19.19 -25.91 -9.02
C MET A 1 -19.94 -25.57 -7.75
N LYS A 2 -19.35 -25.85 -6.57
CA LYS A 2 -19.92 -25.43 -5.29
C LYS A 2 -19.79 -23.90 -5.18
N ARG A 3 -20.87 -23.20 -4.84
CA ARG A 3 -20.87 -21.76 -4.54
C ARG A 3 -20.84 -21.56 -3.02
N ALA A 4 -20.31 -20.42 -2.58
CA ALA A 4 -20.39 -20.03 -1.18
C ALA A 4 -21.86 -19.83 -0.78
N SER A 5 -22.18 -20.13 0.48
CA SER A 5 -23.47 -19.75 1.07
C SER A 5 -23.58 -18.23 1.16
N PRO A 6 -24.80 -17.66 1.12
CA PRO A 6 -25.00 -16.24 1.36
C PRO A 6 -24.45 -15.82 2.74
N PRO A 7 -23.90 -14.60 2.88
CA PRO A 7 -23.51 -14.07 4.18
C PRO A 7 -24.69 -14.02 5.14
N ASN A 8 -24.45 -14.40 6.39
CA ASN A 8 -25.38 -14.20 7.52
C ASN A 8 -25.05 -12.93 8.33
N PHE A 9 -24.28 -12.02 7.75
CA PHE A 9 -23.80 -10.78 8.36
C PHE A 9 -23.97 -9.60 7.39
N ASP A 10 -24.04 -8.38 7.93
CA ASP A 10 -24.05 -7.16 7.14
C ASP A 10 -22.63 -6.59 6.89
N GLN A 11 -22.54 -5.53 6.08
CA GLN A 11 -21.26 -4.92 5.73
C GLN A 11 -20.53 -4.29 6.94
N LEU A 12 -21.26 -3.79 7.93
CA LEU A 12 -20.66 -3.15 9.10
C LEU A 12 -20.04 -4.20 10.02
N ALA A 13 -20.75 -5.31 10.26
CA ALA A 13 -20.26 -6.46 11.00
C ALA A 13 -19.00 -7.04 10.33
N PHE A 14 -19.02 -7.19 8.99
CA PHE A 14 -17.86 -7.67 8.25
C PHE A 14 -16.65 -6.74 8.38
N LYS A 15 -16.83 -5.42 8.23
CA LYS A 15 -15.75 -4.44 8.41
C LYS A 15 -15.17 -4.44 9.83
N LYS A 16 -16.01 -4.57 10.85
CA LYS A 16 -15.56 -4.67 12.25
C LYS A 16 -14.74 -5.93 12.50
N ALA A 17 -15.15 -7.06 11.92
CA ALA A 17 -14.41 -8.32 12.00
C ALA A 17 -13.04 -8.22 11.30
N LEU A 18 -13.00 -7.67 10.08
CA LEU A 18 -11.74 -7.41 9.36
C LEU A 18 -10.80 -6.49 10.16
N GLY A 19 -11.36 -5.46 10.82
CA GLY A 19 -10.59 -4.50 11.62
C GLY A 19 -9.90 -5.09 12.85
N GLN A 20 -10.18 -6.34 13.24
CA GLN A 20 -9.46 -7.01 14.34
C GLN A 20 -8.04 -7.41 13.94
N PHE A 21 -7.81 -7.66 12.64
CA PHE A 21 -6.48 -7.96 12.12
C PHE A 21 -5.68 -6.66 11.97
N ALA A 22 -4.72 -6.45 12.87
CA ALA A 22 -3.82 -5.31 12.83
C ALA A 22 -2.86 -5.43 11.63
N THR A 23 -2.67 -4.34 10.90
CA THR A 23 -1.74 -4.29 9.78
C THR A 23 -0.80 -3.10 9.90
N GLY A 24 0.39 -3.23 9.31
CA GLY A 24 1.19 -2.05 8.98
C GLY A 24 0.49 -1.20 7.92
N VAL A 25 0.89 0.07 7.83
CA VAL A 25 0.37 0.98 6.81
C VAL A 25 1.42 1.23 5.74
N THR A 26 0.99 1.22 4.48
CA THR A 26 1.86 1.52 3.34
C THR A 26 1.32 2.69 2.52
N VAL A 27 2.20 3.35 1.76
CA VAL A 27 1.82 4.18 0.62
C VAL A 27 2.36 3.55 -0.64
N ILE A 28 1.47 3.26 -1.58
CA ILE A 28 1.82 2.74 -2.90
C ILE A 28 1.97 3.91 -3.84
N THR A 29 3.12 4.07 -4.47
CA THR A 29 3.45 5.19 -5.37
C THR A 29 3.70 4.71 -6.78
N THR A 30 3.37 5.57 -7.74
CA THR A 30 3.66 5.36 -9.16
C THR A 30 3.74 6.72 -9.86
N ARG A 31 4.11 6.73 -11.14
CA ARG A 31 4.22 7.93 -11.97
C ARG A 31 3.54 7.67 -13.30
N THR A 32 2.62 8.54 -13.72
CA THR A 32 1.95 8.42 -15.03
C THR A 32 2.92 8.70 -16.17
N ASP A 33 2.53 8.35 -17.40
CA ASP A 33 3.29 8.69 -18.63
C ASP A 33 3.50 10.20 -18.80
N SER A 34 2.57 11.02 -18.30
CA SER A 34 2.70 12.48 -18.29
C SER A 34 3.66 13.02 -17.21
N GLY A 35 4.27 12.14 -16.42
CA GLY A 35 5.19 12.47 -15.34
C GLY A 35 4.51 12.79 -14.00
N GLN A 36 3.17 12.76 -13.92
CA GLN A 36 2.42 13.05 -12.70
C GLN A 36 2.66 11.99 -11.64
N LEU A 37 2.95 12.42 -10.41
CA LEU A 37 3.12 11.54 -9.27
C LEU A 37 1.79 11.12 -8.67
N ILE A 38 1.65 9.84 -8.42
CA ILE A 38 0.46 9.23 -7.82
C ILE A 38 0.88 8.42 -6.61
N GLY A 39 0.11 8.54 -5.52
CA GLY A 39 0.36 7.82 -4.29
C GLY A 39 -0.97 7.45 -3.63
N ILE A 40 -1.06 6.31 -2.97
CA ILE A 40 -2.26 5.91 -2.24
C ILE A 40 -1.91 5.16 -0.97
N THR A 41 -2.56 5.53 0.13
CA THR A 41 -2.45 4.77 1.38
C THR A 41 -3.17 3.43 1.25
N ALA A 42 -2.49 2.34 1.61
CA ALA A 42 -3.04 1.00 1.60
C ALA A 42 -2.62 0.23 2.86
N SER A 43 -3.58 -0.49 3.45
CA SER A 43 -3.37 -1.43 4.56
C SER A 43 -3.62 -2.89 4.14
N SER A 44 -3.86 -3.12 2.85
CA SER A 44 -4.11 -4.44 2.22
C SER A 44 -2.82 -5.13 1.73
N PHE A 45 -1.65 -4.52 1.96
CA PHE A 45 -0.36 -5.07 1.56
C PHE A 45 -0.02 -6.37 2.31
N ASN A 46 0.58 -7.34 1.62
CA ASN A 46 1.17 -8.52 2.24
C ASN A 46 2.28 -9.15 1.37
N SER A 47 3.15 -9.95 1.99
CA SER A 47 4.12 -10.80 1.27
C SER A 47 3.44 -12.05 0.69
N VAL A 48 3.91 -12.54 -0.45
CA VAL A 48 3.35 -13.71 -1.15
C VAL A 48 4.35 -14.84 -1.31
N SER A 49 5.56 -14.54 -1.77
CA SER A 49 6.57 -15.55 -2.12
C SER A 49 7.97 -14.99 -1.90
N LEU A 50 8.92 -15.87 -1.54
CA LEU A 50 10.34 -15.54 -1.46
C LEU A 50 11.08 -15.82 -2.78
N ALA A 51 10.67 -16.86 -3.53
CA ALA A 51 11.31 -17.24 -4.79
C ALA A 51 10.25 -17.72 -5.81
N PRO A 52 9.89 -16.90 -6.81
CA PRO A 52 10.34 -15.51 -7.02
C PRO A 52 9.82 -14.57 -5.91
N PRO A 53 10.46 -13.42 -5.68
CA PRO A 53 10.08 -12.49 -4.61
C PRO A 53 8.79 -11.74 -4.99
N LEU A 54 7.67 -12.10 -4.35
CA LEU A 54 6.36 -11.55 -4.67
C LEU A 54 5.70 -10.90 -3.46
N VAL A 55 5.02 -9.79 -3.72
CA VAL A 55 4.13 -9.10 -2.79
C VAL A 55 2.76 -8.88 -3.44
N LEU A 56 1.75 -8.57 -2.64
CA LEU A 56 0.46 -8.13 -3.14
C LEU A 56 -0.09 -6.93 -2.37
N TRP A 57 -1.05 -6.26 -2.99
CA TRP A 57 -1.94 -5.29 -2.35
C TRP A 57 -3.23 -5.20 -3.17
N SER A 58 -4.24 -4.52 -2.62
CA SER A 58 -5.56 -4.39 -3.28
C SER A 58 -6.01 -2.95 -3.38
N LEU A 59 -6.53 -2.57 -4.55
CA LEU A 59 -7.06 -1.25 -4.86
C LEU A 59 -8.53 -1.32 -5.24
N ALA A 60 -9.38 -0.49 -4.61
CA ALA A 60 -10.80 -0.42 -4.95
C ALA A 60 -10.98 -0.01 -6.42
N THR A 61 -11.88 -0.69 -7.15
CA THR A 61 -12.17 -0.42 -8.56
C THR A 61 -12.63 1.02 -8.83
N ARG A 62 -13.30 1.62 -7.85
CA ARG A 62 -13.74 3.03 -7.88
C ARG A 62 -12.64 4.07 -7.61
N SER A 63 -11.39 3.65 -7.35
CA SER A 63 -10.31 4.59 -7.03
C SER A 63 -9.97 5.47 -8.23
N ALA A 64 -9.85 6.78 -8.01
CA ALA A 64 -9.42 7.73 -9.03
C ALA A 64 -7.99 7.44 -9.56
N SER A 65 -7.18 6.71 -8.78
CA SER A 65 -5.83 6.30 -9.17
C SER A 65 -5.78 4.96 -9.93
N MET A 66 -6.92 4.29 -10.16
CA MET A 66 -6.97 2.96 -10.78
C MET A 66 -6.33 2.95 -12.18
N SER A 67 -6.66 3.93 -13.02
CA SER A 67 -6.12 4.01 -14.39
C SER A 67 -4.59 4.14 -14.39
N ALA A 68 -4.01 4.90 -13.46
CA ALA A 68 -2.57 5.04 -13.33
C ALA A 68 -1.89 3.71 -12.99
N PHE A 69 -2.40 2.97 -11.99
CA PHE A 69 -1.82 1.68 -11.60
C PHE A 69 -2.08 0.55 -12.61
N GLN A 70 -3.15 0.65 -13.40
CA GLN A 70 -3.39 -0.29 -14.50
C GLN A 70 -2.47 -0.03 -15.70
N ALA A 71 -2.28 1.24 -16.07
CA ALA A 71 -1.43 1.62 -17.20
C ALA A 71 0.06 1.41 -16.90
N ASN A 72 0.49 1.64 -15.65
CA ASN A 72 1.90 1.55 -15.29
C ASN A 72 2.37 0.11 -15.07
N SER A 73 3.58 -0.15 -15.55
CA SER A 73 4.32 -1.39 -15.32
C SER A 73 4.97 -1.46 -13.95
N HIS A 74 5.23 -0.33 -13.28
CA HIS A 74 5.94 -0.30 -12.00
C HIS A 74 5.25 0.55 -10.94
N TYR A 75 5.48 0.17 -9.69
CA TYR A 75 5.09 0.92 -8.50
C TYR A 75 6.05 0.66 -7.35
N VAL A 76 6.05 1.53 -6.34
CA VAL A 76 6.79 1.31 -5.08
C VAL A 76 5.81 1.12 -3.94
N VAL A 77 6.05 0.12 -3.10
CA VAL A 77 5.39 -0.01 -1.80
C VAL A 77 6.28 0.64 -0.75
N ASN A 78 5.79 1.66 -0.04
CA ASN A 78 6.53 2.34 1.04
C ASN A 78 5.89 2.00 2.39
N VAL A 79 6.61 1.31 3.27
CA VAL A 79 6.12 0.92 4.62
C VAL A 79 6.35 2.08 5.59
N LEU A 80 5.30 2.56 6.25
CA LEU A 80 5.35 3.80 7.02
C LEU A 80 5.79 3.63 8.47
N ALA A 81 6.58 4.59 8.94
CA ALA A 81 6.85 4.80 10.36
C ALA A 81 5.66 5.48 11.06
N ALA A 82 5.52 5.29 12.38
CA ALA A 82 4.46 5.90 13.19
C ALA A 82 4.47 7.44 13.10
N SER A 83 5.64 8.05 12.96
CA SER A 83 5.82 9.49 12.76
C SER A 83 5.26 10.00 11.42
N GLN A 84 4.97 9.12 10.46
CA GLN A 84 4.42 9.46 9.14
C GLN A 84 2.89 9.38 9.10
N LEU A 85 2.20 9.51 10.24
CA LEU A 85 0.74 9.51 10.30
C LEU A 85 0.10 10.59 9.40
N ASP A 86 0.68 11.78 9.34
CA ASP A 86 0.14 12.86 8.50
C ASP A 86 0.33 12.57 7.01
N LEU A 87 1.45 11.95 6.64
CA LEU A 87 1.70 11.45 5.28
C LEU A 87 0.65 10.39 4.90
N CYS A 88 0.40 9.42 5.79
CA CYS A 88 -0.64 8.41 5.64
C CYS A 88 -2.02 9.05 5.40
N LYS A 89 -2.42 10.00 6.24
CA LYS A 89 -3.72 10.69 6.09
C LYS A 89 -3.80 11.44 4.77
N ARG A 90 -2.73 12.13 4.38
CA ARG A 90 -2.65 12.87 3.12
C ARG A 90 -2.89 11.96 1.92
N PHE A 91 -2.18 10.84 1.84
CA PHE A 91 -2.32 9.87 0.74
C PHE A 91 -3.63 9.06 0.76
N ALA A 92 -4.40 9.12 1.84
CA ALA A 92 -5.75 8.55 1.92
C ALA A 92 -6.85 9.48 1.39
N THR A 93 -6.54 10.77 1.13
CA THR A 93 -7.50 11.73 0.57
C THR A 93 -7.54 11.70 -0.96
N VAL A 94 -8.62 12.23 -1.54
CA VAL A 94 -8.85 12.30 -3.00
C VAL A 94 -8.51 13.70 -3.57
N LYS A 95 -8.25 14.70 -2.72
CA LYS A 95 -8.14 16.10 -3.12
C LYS A 95 -6.72 16.64 -3.03
N GLY A 96 -6.39 17.55 -3.94
CA GLY A 96 -5.15 18.32 -3.95
C GLY A 96 -3.93 17.56 -4.46
N ASP A 97 -2.80 18.25 -4.52
CA ASP A 97 -1.50 17.63 -4.78
C ASP A 97 -0.99 16.96 -3.50
N ARG A 98 -0.97 15.63 -3.53
CA ARG A 98 -0.56 14.80 -2.38
C ARG A 98 0.96 14.73 -2.23
N PHE A 99 1.72 15.11 -3.25
CA PHE A 99 3.19 15.15 -3.24
C PHE A 99 3.76 16.52 -2.93
N GLU A 100 2.96 17.59 -2.92
CA GLU A 100 3.42 18.94 -2.61
C GLU A 100 4.13 18.98 -1.24
N GLY A 101 5.44 19.28 -1.23
CA GLY A 101 6.25 19.30 -0.01
C GLY A 101 6.55 17.92 0.61
N VAL A 102 6.26 16.82 -0.10
CA VAL A 102 6.65 15.47 0.32
C VAL A 102 8.03 15.14 -0.24
N SER A 103 9.00 14.91 0.65
CA SER A 103 10.34 14.50 0.26
C SER A 103 10.34 13.06 -0.27
N HIS A 104 10.93 12.87 -1.44
CA HIS A 104 11.02 11.59 -2.13
C HIS A 104 12.15 11.62 -3.16
N ALA A 105 12.64 10.44 -3.52
CA ALA A 105 13.57 10.25 -4.62
C ALA A 105 12.95 9.35 -5.70
N ALA A 106 13.44 9.45 -6.93
CA ALA A 106 13.11 8.46 -7.95
C ALA A 106 13.94 7.19 -7.68
N GLY A 107 13.26 6.04 -7.56
CA GLY A 107 13.92 4.72 -7.58
C GLY A 107 14.48 4.40 -8.98
N ASP A 108 15.06 3.20 -9.14
CA ASP A 108 15.65 2.80 -10.43
C ASP A 108 14.56 2.64 -11.51
N SER A 109 13.33 2.30 -11.10
CA SER A 109 12.14 2.25 -11.94
C SER A 109 11.56 3.65 -12.27
N GLY A 110 12.15 4.73 -11.75
CA GLY A 110 11.65 6.11 -11.89
C GLY A 110 10.43 6.44 -11.02
N MET A 111 9.94 5.45 -10.26
CA MET A 111 8.81 5.60 -9.36
C MET A 111 9.23 6.23 -8.03
N PRO A 112 8.36 6.98 -7.33
CA PRO A 112 8.74 7.68 -6.10
C PRO A 112 8.99 6.74 -4.92
N VAL A 113 10.17 6.80 -4.32
CA VAL A 113 10.47 6.21 -3.01
C VAL A 113 10.36 7.32 -1.98
N LEU A 114 9.50 7.15 -0.97
CA LEU A 114 9.22 8.18 0.05
C LEU A 114 10.30 8.20 1.13
N ASP A 115 10.81 9.38 1.43
CA ASP A 115 11.82 9.54 2.48
C ASP A 115 11.24 9.21 3.85
N GLY A 116 12.05 8.57 4.70
CA GLY A 116 11.70 8.21 6.07
C GLY A 116 10.80 6.97 6.20
N ALA A 117 10.35 6.36 5.09
CA ALA A 117 9.73 5.05 5.12
C ALA A 117 10.66 4.01 5.77
N LEU A 118 10.09 3.08 6.54
CA LEU A 118 10.85 2.03 7.24
C LEU A 118 11.44 1.02 6.26
N ALA A 119 10.70 0.71 5.21
CA ALA A 119 11.12 -0.16 4.12
C ALA A 119 10.42 0.23 2.82
N TRP A 120 11.01 -0.15 1.70
CA TRP A 120 10.42 0.05 0.39
C TRP A 120 10.66 -1.15 -0.52
N PHE A 121 9.76 -1.34 -1.49
CA PHE A 121 9.82 -2.39 -2.49
C PHE A 121 9.50 -1.81 -3.86
N GLU A 122 10.47 -1.80 -4.77
CA GLU A 122 10.22 -1.47 -6.18
C GLU A 122 9.72 -2.73 -6.88
N CYS A 123 8.51 -2.64 -7.45
CA CYS A 123 7.78 -3.78 -7.95
C CYS A 123 7.48 -3.61 -9.45
N HIS A 124 7.76 -4.65 -10.22
CA HIS A 124 7.14 -4.88 -11.51
C HIS A 124 5.73 -5.44 -11.32
N ASN A 125 4.75 -4.90 -12.05
CA ASN A 125 3.36 -5.33 -11.96
C ASN A 125 3.12 -6.62 -12.76
N ARG A 126 3.34 -7.75 -12.08
CA ARG A 126 3.31 -9.09 -12.68
C ARG A 126 1.91 -9.56 -13.05
N SER A 127 0.93 -9.36 -12.18
CA SER A 127 -0.43 -9.88 -12.39
C SER A 127 -1.49 -9.03 -11.69
N ARG A 128 -2.69 -9.00 -12.28
CA ARG A 128 -3.85 -8.26 -11.78
C ARG A 128 -5.05 -9.19 -11.77
N TYR A 129 -5.79 -9.23 -10.65
CA TYR A 129 -6.99 -10.05 -10.51
C TYR A 129 -8.16 -9.16 -10.07
N GLU A 130 -9.21 -9.10 -10.88
CA GLU A 130 -10.46 -8.46 -10.49
C GLU A 130 -11.23 -9.38 -9.54
N GLU A 131 -11.37 -8.97 -8.28
CA GLU A 131 -11.97 -9.78 -7.23
C GLU A 131 -12.94 -8.95 -6.39
N GLY A 132 -14.22 -9.05 -6.71
CA GLY A 132 -15.28 -8.28 -6.06
C GLY A 132 -15.21 -6.79 -6.43
N ASP A 133 -15.07 -5.92 -5.42
CA ASP A 133 -14.99 -4.47 -5.58
C ASP A 133 -13.54 -3.94 -5.59
N HIS A 134 -12.55 -4.83 -5.66
CA HIS A 134 -11.12 -4.50 -5.71
C HIS A 134 -10.40 -5.23 -6.86
N VAL A 135 -9.26 -4.67 -7.27
CA VAL A 135 -8.25 -5.35 -8.07
C VAL A 135 -7.09 -5.72 -7.15
N ILE A 136 -6.70 -6.98 -7.14
CA ILE A 136 -5.49 -7.48 -6.48
C ILE A 136 -4.32 -7.29 -7.44
N PHE A 137 -3.32 -6.55 -7.00
CA PHE A 137 -2.06 -6.37 -7.70
C PHE A 137 -1.03 -7.30 -7.09
N VAL A 138 -0.42 -8.15 -7.91
CA VAL A 138 0.73 -8.98 -7.53
C VAL A 138 1.97 -8.36 -8.16
N GLY A 139 2.89 -7.92 -7.30
CA GLY A 139 4.16 -7.32 -7.68
C GLY A 139 5.30 -8.32 -7.58
N GLU A 140 6.14 -8.37 -8.60
CA GLU A 140 7.46 -9.00 -8.51
C GLU A 140 8.47 -7.96 -8.07
N VAL A 141 9.12 -8.22 -6.94
CA VAL A 141 10.04 -7.27 -6.30
C VAL A 141 11.38 -7.34 -7.02
N GLU A 142 11.75 -6.24 -7.67
CA GLU A 142 13.02 -6.11 -8.38
C GLU A 142 14.10 -5.57 -7.43
N ARG A 143 13.71 -4.68 -6.52
CA ARG A 143 14.58 -4.09 -5.49
C ARG A 143 13.80 -3.86 -4.21
N CYS A 144 14.50 -3.92 -3.09
CA CYS A 144 13.96 -3.48 -1.81
C CYS A 144 15.05 -2.86 -0.95
N GLY A 145 14.62 -2.08 0.03
CA GLY A 145 15.52 -1.48 1.01
C GLY A 145 14.83 -1.35 2.35
N ILE A 146 15.65 -1.26 3.39
CA ILE A 146 15.26 -0.98 4.76
C ILE A 146 16.01 0.25 5.23
N ARG A 147 15.35 1.09 6.01
CA ARG A 147 15.98 2.23 6.66
C ARG A 147 16.94 1.73 7.74
N GLU A 148 18.13 2.34 7.85
CA GLU A 148 19.21 1.84 8.74
C GLU A 148 18.80 1.73 10.21
N ASP A 149 18.06 2.72 10.73
CA ASP A 149 17.54 2.79 12.10
C ASP A 149 16.10 2.24 12.23
N ALA A 150 15.59 1.49 11.24
CA ALA A 150 14.21 0.99 11.24
C ALA A 150 13.86 0.16 12.48
N ALA A 151 14.83 -0.56 13.05
CA ALA A 151 14.64 -1.37 14.24
C ALA A 151 14.30 -0.54 15.50
N GLU A 152 14.65 0.74 15.52
CA GLU A 152 14.45 1.65 16.65
C GLU A 152 13.18 2.51 16.50
N ILE A 153 12.53 2.43 15.34
CA ILE A 153 11.39 3.28 15.00
C ILE A 153 10.10 2.46 15.05
N ALA A 154 9.12 2.96 15.80
CA ALA A 154 7.81 2.34 15.85
C ALA A 154 7.14 2.36 14.44
N PRO A 155 6.61 1.23 13.94
CA PRO A 155 5.84 1.21 12.70
C PRO A 155 4.47 1.85 12.88
N LEU A 156 3.93 2.43 11.81
CA LEU A 156 2.54 2.85 11.80
C LEU A 156 1.65 1.63 11.64
N VAL A 157 0.77 1.40 12.61
CA VAL A 157 -0.20 0.30 12.62
C VAL A 157 -1.61 0.83 12.49
N PHE A 158 -2.44 0.13 11.73
CA PHE A 158 -3.87 0.39 11.66
C PHE A 158 -4.65 -0.82 12.18
N GLN A 159 -5.51 -0.60 13.16
CA GLN A 159 -6.37 -1.62 13.73
C GLN A 159 -7.67 -0.99 14.20
N ASN A 160 -8.79 -1.64 13.91
CA ASN A 160 -10.12 -1.27 14.36
C ASN A 160 -10.49 0.21 14.07
N GLY A 161 -10.10 0.70 12.90
CA GLY A 161 -10.36 2.09 12.50
C GLY A 161 -9.46 3.14 13.15
N GLN A 162 -8.41 2.73 13.88
CA GLN A 162 -7.52 3.59 14.63
C GLN A 162 -6.05 3.36 14.26
N PHE A 163 -5.24 4.40 14.45
CA PHE A 163 -3.79 4.37 14.24
C PHE A 163 -3.07 4.12 15.56
N HIS A 164 -2.05 3.26 15.51
CA HIS A 164 -1.24 2.85 16.65
C HIS A 164 0.24 2.86 16.28
N GLY A 165 1.09 2.85 17.29
CA GLY A 165 2.51 2.49 17.17
C GLY A 165 2.79 1.23 17.98
N LEU A 166 3.80 0.46 17.59
CA LEU A 166 4.22 -0.72 18.35
C LEU A 166 5.44 -0.44 19.21
N LYS A 167 5.55 -1.20 20.30
CA LYS A 167 6.77 -1.38 21.08
C LYS A 167 7.12 -2.87 21.10
N PRO A 168 8.41 -3.24 21.15
CA PRO A 168 8.81 -4.63 21.40
C PRO A 168 8.15 -5.17 22.68
N LEU A 169 7.83 -6.46 22.68
CA LEU A 169 7.31 -7.18 23.85
C LEU A 169 8.44 -7.52 24.83
#